data_AF-A0A941R6V8-F1
#
_entry.id   AF-A0A941R6V8-F1
#
_cell.length_a   1.000
_cell.length_b   1.000
_cell.length_c   1.000
_cell.angle_alpha   90.00
_cell.angle_beta   90.00
_cell.angle_gamma   90.00
#
_symmetry.space_group_name_H-M   'P 1'
#
loop_
_entity.id
_entity.type
_entity.pdbx_description
1 polymer ?
#
loop_
_entity_poly.entity_id
_entity_poly.type
_entity_poly.pdbx_seq_one_letter_code
_entity_poly.pdbx_strand_id
1 'polypeptide(L)'
;MNETGRSTEFYGPPATTESAPPSRRLDWDSGRGRSYVIPAAEILTYIFLLNQYDRHFVEPREDYRTSGSTIRQHLTDSKWVIDNDQFKVNQFLHPYGGSVYYGLARSSGLSFWESFLYSTAGSFAWEIGGERTNPSINDMIATPIGGSFLGEALFRMASLVLEVDDGRPGFLREVAAAAISPPTGFNRLVFGRRFDAVFPSYKPATFFRLEAGGTLTSSSHNVASNVTEHGAVGDLTLTYGLPGKQGYHYARPFDYFDFHVTAVTANTLESLTTRGLLAGTTYASGNHTRGLWGLFGGYDYISPQVFRVSSTALSLGTVWQTWLSDGVALQGTALGGAGYGAAGSIQRREERDYHYGMTPQALLALRLIFGNRAMIDFTGREYYVSRVLSPEGNGQENIMRGDAAFTLRIFDRHGIAIRYAVAQRNASYPNVEYRDQTVSTVSLMYVLLGASGFGAVEWR
;
A
#
# COMPACT_ATOMS: atom_id res chain seq x y z
N MET A 1 2.59 -36.95 -67.60
CA MET A 1 3.64 -37.03 -66.56
C MET A 1 3.18 -36.16 -65.42
N ASN A 2 2.94 -36.78 -64.26
CA ASN A 2 2.54 -36.13 -63.02
C ASN A 2 3.69 -35.27 -62.49
N GLU A 3 3.43 -34.01 -62.16
CA GLU A 3 4.15 -33.34 -61.09
C GLU A 3 3.20 -32.54 -60.20
N THR A 4 3.41 -32.78 -58.92
CA THR A 4 2.63 -32.47 -57.72
C THR A 4 2.63 -30.98 -57.36
N GLY A 5 1.44 -30.38 -57.23
CA GLY A 5 1.27 -29.11 -56.52
C GLY A 5 1.11 -29.36 -55.01
N ARG A 6 2.10 -28.95 -54.21
CA ARG A 6 1.98 -28.88 -52.74
C ARG A 6 1.24 -27.60 -52.37
N SER A 7 0.03 -27.74 -51.84
CA SER A 7 -0.66 -26.68 -51.09
C SER A 7 -0.07 -26.59 -49.69
N THR A 8 0.59 -25.48 -49.39
CA THR A 8 0.95 -25.11 -48.02
C THR A 8 -0.30 -24.59 -47.30
N GLU A 9 -0.88 -25.41 -46.41
CA GLU A 9 -1.85 -24.95 -45.43
C GLU A 9 -1.14 -24.01 -44.45
N PHE A 10 -1.48 -22.72 -44.52
CA PHE A 10 -1.17 -21.77 -43.46
C PHE A 10 -2.05 -22.13 -42.25
N TYR A 11 -1.44 -22.73 -41.23
CA TYR A 11 -2.02 -22.77 -39.89
C TYR A 11 -2.18 -21.32 -39.41
N GLY A 12 -3.40 -20.81 -39.49
CA GLY A 12 -3.77 -19.55 -38.84
C GLY A 12 -3.56 -19.67 -37.32
N PRO A 13 -3.31 -18.54 -36.62
CA PRO A 13 -3.20 -18.55 -35.18
C PRO A 13 -4.49 -19.10 -34.56
N PRO A 14 -4.42 -19.85 -33.44
CA PRO A 14 -5.58 -20.46 -32.83
C PRO A 14 -6.65 -19.41 -32.53
N ALA A 15 -7.90 -19.77 -32.86
CA ALA A 15 -9.07 -18.95 -32.69
C ALA A 15 -9.15 -18.37 -31.27
N THR A 16 -9.32 -17.06 -31.24
CA THR A 16 -9.63 -16.26 -30.06
C THR A 16 -10.70 -16.90 -29.20
N THR A 17 -10.40 -16.99 -27.92
CA THR A 17 -11.28 -17.35 -26.81
C THR A 17 -12.76 -17.06 -27.06
N GLU A 18 -13.57 -18.13 -26.97
CA GLU A 18 -15.03 -18.08 -26.93
C GLU A 18 -15.54 -16.93 -26.08
N SER A 19 -16.46 -16.16 -26.64
CA SER A 19 -17.21 -15.12 -25.94
C SER A 19 -17.89 -15.72 -24.71
N ALA A 20 -17.45 -15.37 -23.51
CA ALA A 20 -18.20 -15.69 -22.31
C ALA A 20 -19.66 -15.19 -22.48
N PRO A 21 -20.67 -16.03 -22.22
CA PRO A 21 -22.07 -15.61 -22.33
C PRO A 21 -22.33 -14.38 -21.45
N PRO A 22 -23.26 -13.48 -21.82
CA PRO A 22 -23.47 -12.19 -21.14
C PRO A 22 -23.66 -12.32 -19.62
N SER A 23 -24.24 -13.42 -19.15
CA SER A 23 -24.45 -13.74 -17.73
C SER A 23 -23.16 -13.97 -16.92
N ARG A 24 -22.03 -14.23 -17.58
CA ARG A 24 -20.72 -14.46 -16.93
C ARG A 24 -19.84 -13.20 -16.88
N ARG A 25 -20.19 -12.12 -17.58
CA ARG A 25 -19.41 -10.88 -17.54
C ARG A 25 -19.66 -10.15 -16.22
N LEU A 26 -18.57 -9.69 -15.59
CA LEU A 26 -18.62 -8.93 -14.36
C LEU A 26 -19.32 -7.58 -14.56
N ASP A 27 -20.20 -7.28 -13.61
CA ASP A 27 -20.94 -6.03 -13.48
C ASP A 27 -20.83 -5.59 -12.03
N TRP A 28 -20.13 -4.47 -11.81
CA TRP A 28 -19.76 -4.02 -10.46
C TRP A 28 -20.94 -3.49 -9.65
N ASP A 29 -21.94 -2.90 -10.30
CA ASP A 29 -23.09 -2.29 -9.63
C ASP A 29 -24.08 -3.37 -9.15
N SER A 30 -24.32 -4.40 -9.97
CA SER A 30 -25.22 -5.50 -9.62
C SER A 30 -24.52 -6.68 -8.92
N GLY A 31 -23.19 -6.74 -8.96
CA GLY A 31 -22.41 -7.90 -8.49
C GLY A 31 -22.56 -9.13 -9.38
N ARG A 32 -23.23 -9.03 -10.53
CA ARG A 32 -23.40 -10.13 -11.48
C ARG A 32 -22.05 -10.50 -12.11
N GLY A 33 -21.83 -11.78 -12.35
CA GLY A 33 -20.59 -12.29 -12.97
C GLY A 33 -19.39 -12.44 -12.03
N ARG A 34 -19.50 -12.03 -10.75
CA ARG A 34 -18.48 -12.27 -9.73
C ARG A 34 -18.22 -13.76 -9.50
N SER A 35 -17.04 -14.12 -9.00
CA SER A 35 -16.69 -15.51 -8.68
C SER A 35 -16.07 -15.66 -7.30
N TYR A 36 -16.57 -16.66 -6.56
CA TYR A 36 -15.96 -17.13 -5.30
C TYR A 36 -14.97 -18.29 -5.52
N VAL A 37 -15.15 -19.07 -6.59
CA VAL A 37 -14.35 -20.27 -6.84
C VAL A 37 -13.01 -19.94 -7.49
N ILE A 38 -13.02 -19.01 -8.46
CA ILE A 38 -11.80 -18.60 -9.16
C ILE A 38 -10.74 -18.07 -8.18
N PRO A 39 -11.02 -17.07 -7.33
CA PRO A 39 -10.00 -16.56 -6.42
C PRO A 39 -9.52 -17.60 -5.40
N ALA A 40 -10.38 -18.55 -4.98
CA ALA A 40 -9.93 -19.65 -4.12
C ALA A 40 -8.89 -20.54 -4.83
N ALA A 41 -9.15 -20.90 -6.08
CA ALA A 41 -8.23 -21.69 -6.89
C ALA A 41 -6.94 -20.91 -7.21
N GLU A 42 -7.05 -19.62 -7.54
CA GLU A 42 -5.91 -18.74 -7.81
C GLU A 42 -4.98 -18.62 -6.60
N ILE A 43 -5.54 -18.37 -5.41
CA ILE A 43 -4.76 -18.23 -4.16
C ILE A 43 -4.06 -19.54 -3.81
N LEU A 44 -4.76 -20.69 -3.86
CA LEU A 44 -4.13 -21.99 -3.60
C LEU A 44 -3.04 -22.31 -4.62
N THR A 45 -3.24 -21.94 -5.89
CA THR A 45 -2.24 -22.10 -6.94
C THR A 45 -1.03 -21.19 -6.68
N TYR A 46 -1.26 -19.93 -6.32
CA TYR A 46 -0.20 -18.99 -5.97
C TYR A 46 0.61 -19.49 -4.78
N ILE A 47 -0.03 -19.92 -3.69
CA ILE A 47 0.62 -20.46 -2.49
C ILE A 47 1.46 -21.68 -2.86
N PHE A 48 0.91 -22.60 -3.66
CA PHE A 48 1.66 -23.75 -4.13
C PHE A 48 2.90 -23.33 -4.94
N LEU A 49 2.75 -22.43 -5.91
CA LEU A 49 3.86 -21.97 -6.75
C LEU A 49 4.91 -21.20 -5.94
N LEU A 50 4.50 -20.37 -4.98
CA LEU A 50 5.40 -19.65 -4.07
C LEU A 50 6.18 -20.63 -3.21
N ASN A 51 5.51 -21.61 -2.58
CA ASN A 51 6.18 -22.68 -1.84
C ASN A 51 7.19 -23.44 -2.71
N GLN A 52 6.82 -23.79 -3.96
CA GLN A 52 7.75 -24.48 -4.87
C GLN A 52 8.96 -23.60 -5.19
N TYR A 53 8.76 -22.31 -5.40
CA TYR A 53 9.85 -21.37 -5.60
C TYR A 53 10.77 -21.33 -4.37
N ASP A 54 10.23 -21.11 -3.17
CA ASP A 54 11.01 -20.97 -1.95
C ASP A 54 11.77 -22.26 -1.61
N ARG A 55 11.11 -23.42 -1.76
CA ARG A 55 11.71 -24.75 -1.63
C ARG A 55 12.94 -24.98 -2.50
N HIS A 56 13.06 -24.30 -3.64
CA HIS A 56 14.15 -24.47 -4.58
C HIS A 56 15.17 -23.33 -4.56
N PHE A 57 14.78 -22.13 -4.14
CA PHE A 57 15.56 -20.91 -4.34
C PHE A 57 15.75 -20.03 -3.10
N VAL A 58 15.03 -20.25 -2.01
CA VAL A 58 15.13 -19.44 -0.78
C VAL A 58 15.73 -20.29 0.34
N GLU A 59 16.75 -19.75 1.02
CA GLU A 59 17.37 -20.41 2.17
C GLU A 59 16.74 -19.94 3.48
N PRO A 60 16.54 -20.83 4.47
CA PRO A 60 16.85 -22.27 4.42
C PRO A 60 15.77 -23.07 3.68
N ARG A 61 16.15 -23.80 2.62
CA ARG A 61 15.19 -24.54 1.76
C ARG A 61 14.38 -25.60 2.49
N GLU A 62 14.90 -26.13 3.60
CA GLU A 62 14.25 -27.18 4.38
C GLU A 62 12.92 -26.70 4.99
N ASP A 63 12.80 -25.39 5.28
CA ASP A 63 11.62 -24.80 5.89
C ASP A 63 10.41 -24.84 4.96
N TYR A 64 10.63 -24.90 3.65
CA TYR A 64 9.57 -24.96 2.63
C TYR A 64 9.28 -26.38 2.14
N ARG A 65 9.93 -27.42 2.68
CA ARG A 65 9.68 -28.83 2.31
C ARG A 65 8.44 -29.40 3.00
N THR A 66 7.30 -28.75 2.78
CA THR A 66 6.02 -29.17 3.33
C THR A 66 5.50 -30.47 2.71
N SER A 67 4.70 -31.20 3.47
CA SER A 67 4.09 -32.47 3.09
C SER A 67 2.73 -32.61 3.79
N GLY A 68 1.95 -33.62 3.41
CA GLY A 68 0.67 -33.89 4.07
C GLY A 68 0.82 -34.16 5.58
N SER A 69 1.99 -34.66 6.03
CA SER A 69 2.23 -34.87 7.47
C SER A 69 2.46 -33.57 8.22
N THR A 70 3.22 -32.61 7.67
CA THR A 70 3.40 -31.30 8.30
C THR A 70 2.10 -30.51 8.32
N ILE A 71 1.33 -30.52 7.22
CA ILE A 71 0.00 -29.90 7.18
C ILE A 71 -0.92 -30.49 8.25
N ARG A 72 -0.96 -31.81 8.37
CA ARG A 72 -1.76 -32.47 9.41
C ARG A 72 -1.31 -32.05 10.80
N GLN A 73 0.00 -32.04 11.06
CA GLN A 73 0.57 -31.61 12.33
C GLN A 73 0.18 -30.16 12.66
N HIS A 74 0.25 -29.23 11.70
CA HIS A 74 -0.20 -27.86 11.92
C HIS A 74 -1.70 -27.78 12.16
N LEU A 75 -2.52 -28.64 11.57
CA LEU A 75 -3.96 -28.65 11.84
C LEU A 75 -4.34 -29.27 13.20
N THR A 76 -3.57 -30.24 13.71
CA THR A 76 -3.92 -30.98 14.94
C THR A 76 -3.16 -30.53 16.18
N ASP A 77 -1.90 -30.15 16.04
CA ASP A 77 -0.95 -29.96 17.14
C ASP A 77 -0.24 -28.59 17.10
N SER A 78 -0.84 -27.62 16.41
CA SER A 78 -0.26 -26.30 16.19
C SER A 78 0.10 -25.57 17.47
N LYS A 79 1.30 -24.99 17.48
CA LYS A 79 1.70 -23.95 18.42
C LYS A 79 1.89 -22.67 17.64
N TRP A 80 0.89 -21.80 17.67
CA TRP A 80 0.99 -20.49 17.06
C TRP A 80 1.99 -19.64 17.85
N VAL A 81 2.98 -19.10 17.15
CA VAL A 81 4.08 -18.31 17.74
C VAL A 81 4.12 -16.91 17.14
N ILE A 82 4.86 -16.00 17.78
CA ILE A 82 5.35 -14.81 17.08
C ILE A 82 6.72 -15.22 16.53
N ASP A 83 6.87 -15.21 15.21
CA ASP A 83 8.10 -15.66 14.56
C ASP A 83 9.27 -14.66 14.76
N ASN A 84 10.42 -15.03 14.19
CA ASN A 84 11.64 -14.24 14.19
C ASN A 84 12.08 -13.83 12.78
N ASP A 85 11.13 -13.75 11.84
CA ASP A 85 11.45 -13.43 10.46
C ASP A 85 12.04 -12.02 10.34
N GLN A 86 12.81 -11.79 9.27
CA GLN A 86 13.41 -10.49 9.04
C GLN A 86 12.31 -9.44 8.88
N PHE A 87 12.53 -8.22 9.38
CA PHE A 87 11.52 -7.16 9.33
C PHE A 87 11.00 -6.88 7.92
N LYS A 88 11.84 -6.94 6.88
CA LYS A 88 11.38 -6.76 5.51
C LYS A 88 10.41 -7.87 5.07
N VAL A 89 10.60 -9.10 5.57
CA VAL A 89 9.69 -10.20 5.33
C VAL A 89 8.36 -9.87 6.03
N ASN A 90 8.35 -9.81 7.36
CA ASN A 90 7.14 -9.59 8.16
C ASN A 90 6.38 -8.30 7.88
N GLN A 91 7.11 -7.22 7.62
CA GLN A 91 6.53 -5.89 7.53
C GLN A 91 6.38 -5.37 6.11
N PHE A 92 6.86 -6.11 5.09
CA PHE A 92 6.62 -5.75 3.69
C PHE A 92 6.17 -6.94 2.84
N LEU A 93 6.89 -8.07 2.84
CA LEU A 93 6.51 -9.22 2.00
C LEU A 93 5.18 -9.85 2.42
N HIS A 94 4.90 -9.96 3.73
CA HIS A 94 3.61 -10.44 4.22
C HIS A 94 2.45 -9.52 3.81
N PRO A 95 2.46 -8.20 4.11
CA PRO A 95 1.46 -7.28 3.57
C PRO A 95 1.35 -7.32 2.04
N TYR A 96 2.47 -7.44 1.31
CA TYR A 96 2.42 -7.55 -0.15
C TYR A 96 1.77 -8.86 -0.61
N GLY A 97 2.09 -10.01 -0.01
CA GLY A 97 1.45 -11.30 -0.29
C GLY A 97 -0.05 -11.27 0.03
N GLY A 98 -0.44 -10.65 1.14
CA GLY A 98 -1.84 -10.39 1.46
C GLY A 98 -2.53 -9.51 0.41
N SER A 99 -1.84 -8.49 -0.12
CA SER A 99 -2.36 -7.66 -1.20
C SER A 99 -2.58 -8.44 -2.50
N VAL A 100 -1.80 -9.50 -2.74
CA VAL A 100 -2.00 -10.43 -3.86
C VAL A 100 -3.26 -11.27 -3.63
N TYR A 101 -3.40 -11.89 -2.46
CA TYR A 101 -4.61 -12.67 -2.11
C TYR A 101 -5.88 -11.83 -2.19
N TYR A 102 -5.84 -10.63 -1.60
CA TYR A 102 -6.89 -9.65 -1.67
C TYR A 102 -7.21 -9.27 -3.12
N GLY A 103 -6.18 -8.95 -3.93
CA GLY A 103 -6.35 -8.50 -5.31
C GLY A 103 -6.94 -9.56 -6.23
N LEU A 104 -6.60 -10.84 -6.05
CA LEU A 104 -7.18 -11.96 -6.83
C LEU A 104 -8.70 -12.08 -6.58
N ALA A 105 -9.10 -11.97 -5.31
CA ALA A 105 -10.50 -11.91 -4.91
C ALA A 105 -11.20 -10.65 -5.42
N ARG A 106 -10.57 -9.48 -5.21
CA ARG A 106 -11.14 -8.18 -5.55
C ARG A 106 -11.37 -8.07 -7.04
N SER A 107 -10.38 -8.39 -7.87
CA SER A 107 -10.47 -8.35 -9.34
C SER A 107 -11.38 -9.42 -9.94
N SER A 108 -11.79 -10.42 -9.15
CA SER A 108 -12.84 -11.40 -9.49
C SER A 108 -14.27 -10.92 -9.19
N GLY A 109 -14.44 -9.65 -8.80
CA GLY A 109 -15.74 -9.01 -8.58
C GLY A 109 -16.23 -9.03 -7.13
N LEU A 110 -15.39 -9.42 -6.17
CA LEU A 110 -15.78 -9.44 -4.76
C LEU A 110 -15.65 -8.05 -4.13
N SER A 111 -16.43 -7.81 -3.08
CA SER A 111 -16.38 -6.58 -2.28
C SER A 111 -15.11 -6.49 -1.43
N PHE A 112 -14.88 -5.33 -0.80
CA PHE A 112 -13.75 -5.13 0.09
C PHE A 112 -13.68 -6.19 1.20
N TRP A 113 -14.80 -6.42 1.89
CA TRP A 113 -14.85 -7.33 3.04
C TRP A 113 -14.79 -8.80 2.62
N GLU A 114 -15.41 -9.17 1.50
CA GLU A 114 -15.25 -10.52 0.93
C GLU A 114 -13.77 -10.75 0.57
N SER A 115 -13.13 -9.80 -0.09
CA SER A 115 -11.70 -9.91 -0.48
C SER A 115 -10.76 -9.96 0.73
N PHE A 116 -11.09 -9.23 1.80
CA PHE A 116 -10.40 -9.34 3.08
C PHE A 116 -10.44 -10.78 3.64
N LEU A 117 -11.60 -11.45 3.58
CA LEU A 117 -11.71 -12.84 4.02
C LEU A 117 -10.85 -13.79 3.18
N TYR A 118 -10.70 -13.55 1.88
CA TYR A 118 -9.76 -14.32 1.04
C TYR A 118 -8.31 -14.04 1.41
N SER A 119 -7.96 -12.80 1.75
CA SER A 119 -6.62 -12.48 2.26
C SER A 119 -6.32 -13.20 3.57
N THR A 120 -7.29 -13.29 4.48
CA THR A 120 -7.20 -14.04 5.73
C THR A 120 -7.08 -15.54 5.49
N ALA A 121 -7.91 -16.09 4.59
CA ALA A 121 -7.85 -17.51 4.24
C ALA A 121 -6.53 -17.88 3.54
N GLY A 122 -6.02 -16.99 2.68
CA GLY A 122 -4.71 -17.15 2.04
C GLY A 122 -3.57 -17.15 3.05
N SER A 123 -3.56 -16.19 3.98
CA SER A 123 -2.60 -16.16 5.10
C SER A 123 -2.64 -17.47 5.88
N PHE A 124 -3.83 -17.90 6.31
CA PHE A 124 -3.99 -19.15 7.04
C PHE A 124 -3.51 -20.38 6.24
N ALA A 125 -3.80 -20.44 4.94
CA ALA A 125 -3.34 -21.53 4.09
C ALA A 125 -1.81 -21.55 3.93
N TRP A 126 -1.17 -20.39 3.88
CA TRP A 126 0.30 -20.27 3.91
C TRP A 126 0.87 -20.79 5.23
N GLU A 127 0.37 -20.32 6.36
CA GLU A 127 0.85 -20.76 7.68
C GLU A 127 0.70 -22.28 7.90
N ILE A 128 -0.37 -22.88 7.37
CA ILE A 128 -0.64 -24.31 7.55
C ILE A 128 0.13 -25.19 6.56
N GLY A 129 0.44 -24.72 5.35
CA GLY A 129 0.98 -25.59 4.29
C GLY A 129 2.08 -25.01 3.40
N GLY A 130 2.38 -23.72 3.53
CA GLY A 130 3.49 -23.03 2.87
C GLY A 130 4.84 -23.31 3.52
N GLU A 131 4.86 -23.52 4.84
CA GLU A 131 6.09 -23.70 5.62
C GLU A 131 6.01 -24.86 6.63
N ARG A 132 7.16 -25.34 7.10
CA ARG A 132 7.32 -26.35 8.15
C ARG A 132 7.53 -25.74 9.54
N THR A 133 7.83 -24.44 9.58
CA THR A 133 7.91 -23.62 10.79
C THR A 133 6.55 -23.55 11.47
N ASN A 134 6.55 -23.19 12.75
CA ASN A 134 5.29 -23.03 13.47
C ASN A 134 4.49 -21.85 12.88
N PRO A 135 3.16 -21.99 12.70
CA PRO A 135 2.28 -20.90 12.26
C PRO A 135 2.47 -19.60 13.06
N SER A 136 2.47 -18.47 12.35
CA SER A 136 2.75 -17.16 12.90
C SER A 136 1.50 -16.33 13.22
N ILE A 137 1.42 -15.83 14.46
CA ILE A 137 0.37 -14.94 14.93
C ILE A 137 0.51 -13.55 14.31
N ASN A 138 1.75 -13.02 14.22
CA ASN A 138 1.98 -11.70 13.63
C ASN A 138 1.63 -11.68 12.14
N ASP A 139 1.80 -12.79 11.44
CA ASP A 139 1.51 -12.84 10.00
C ASP A 139 0.02 -12.89 9.73
N MET A 140 -0.76 -13.46 10.64
CA MET A 140 -2.23 -13.36 10.64
C MET A 140 -2.75 -11.93 10.93
N ILE A 141 -1.88 -11.00 11.30
CA ILE A 141 -2.20 -9.57 11.40
C ILE A 141 -1.64 -8.83 10.19
N ALA A 142 -0.34 -8.96 9.93
CA ALA A 142 0.37 -8.22 8.88
C ALA A 142 -0.14 -8.57 7.48
N THR A 143 -0.26 -9.87 7.18
CA THR A 143 -0.67 -10.35 5.86
C THR A 143 -2.10 -9.93 5.53
N PRO A 144 -3.15 -10.34 6.29
CA PRO A 144 -4.51 -10.03 5.85
C PRO A 144 -4.90 -8.57 6.04
N ILE A 145 -4.55 -7.94 7.17
CA ILE A 145 -5.01 -6.58 7.46
C ILE A 145 -4.18 -5.58 6.66
N GLY A 146 -2.85 -5.63 6.78
CA GLY A 146 -1.94 -4.77 6.02
C GLY A 146 -2.09 -4.98 4.52
N GLY A 147 -2.21 -6.25 4.10
CA GLY A 147 -2.40 -6.60 2.70
C GLY A 147 -3.73 -6.17 2.10
N SER A 148 -4.82 -6.16 2.87
CA SER A 148 -6.10 -5.63 2.36
C SER A 148 -6.09 -4.11 2.21
N PHE A 149 -5.44 -3.38 3.13
CA PHE A 149 -5.31 -1.92 3.03
C PHE A 149 -4.39 -1.50 1.88
N LEU A 150 -3.28 -2.23 1.67
CA LEU A 150 -2.43 -2.03 0.49
C LEU A 150 -3.14 -2.45 -0.79
N GLY A 151 -3.75 -3.63 -0.79
CA GLY A 151 -4.40 -4.25 -1.95
C GLY A 151 -5.55 -3.42 -2.50
N GLU A 152 -6.41 -2.84 -1.66
CA GLU A 152 -7.49 -1.98 -2.14
C GLU A 152 -6.97 -0.68 -2.76
N ALA A 153 -5.92 -0.07 -2.18
CA ALA A 153 -5.29 1.11 -2.76
C ALA A 153 -4.71 0.79 -4.15
N LEU A 154 -3.93 -0.30 -4.27
CA LEU A 154 -3.35 -0.75 -5.53
C LEU A 154 -4.44 -1.10 -6.57
N PHE A 155 -5.49 -1.83 -6.17
CA PHE A 155 -6.63 -2.17 -7.02
C PHE A 155 -7.34 -0.93 -7.56
N ARG A 156 -7.61 0.07 -6.71
CA ARG A 156 -8.26 1.32 -7.12
C ARG A 156 -7.36 2.19 -7.99
N MET A 157 -6.06 2.26 -7.70
CA MET A 157 -5.09 2.95 -8.55
C MET A 157 -4.98 2.31 -9.93
N ALA A 158 -4.90 0.98 -10.01
CA ALA A 158 -4.92 0.25 -11.28
C ALA A 158 -6.22 0.52 -12.06
N SER A 159 -7.37 0.53 -11.36
CA SER A 159 -8.67 0.83 -11.97
C SER A 159 -8.75 2.25 -12.53
N LEU A 160 -8.19 3.26 -11.84
CA LEU A 160 -8.09 4.63 -12.38
C LEU A 160 -7.26 4.70 -13.67
N VAL A 161 -6.17 3.93 -13.75
CA VAL A 161 -5.33 3.86 -14.97
C VAL A 161 -6.10 3.21 -16.13
N LEU A 162 -6.92 2.20 -15.82
CA LEU A 162 -7.75 1.51 -16.81
C LEU A 162 -8.96 2.35 -17.25
N GLU A 163 -9.41 3.31 -16.45
CA GLU A 163 -10.61 4.10 -16.76
C GLU A 163 -10.44 4.93 -18.04
N VAL A 164 -11.38 4.74 -18.97
CA VAL A 164 -11.48 5.42 -20.26
C VAL A 164 -12.95 5.76 -20.51
N ASP A 165 -13.20 6.86 -21.24
CA ASP A 165 -14.57 7.33 -21.50
C ASP A 165 -15.36 6.34 -22.37
N ASP A 166 -14.71 5.75 -23.38
CA ASP A 166 -15.31 4.79 -24.30
C ASP A 166 -14.37 3.63 -24.64
N GLY A 167 -14.95 2.44 -24.82
CA GLY A 167 -14.25 1.26 -25.34
C GLY A 167 -13.41 0.51 -24.29
N ARG A 168 -12.28 -0.03 -24.74
CA ARG A 168 -11.36 -0.82 -23.90
C ARG A 168 -10.07 -0.04 -23.62
N PRO A 169 -9.44 -0.23 -22.46
CA PRO A 169 -8.15 0.38 -22.17
C PRO A 169 -7.11 -0.04 -23.21
N GLY A 170 -6.24 0.90 -23.61
CA GLY A 170 -5.13 0.59 -24.50
C GLY A 170 -4.05 -0.27 -23.81
N PHE A 171 -3.21 -0.93 -24.61
CA PHE A 171 -2.17 -1.85 -24.13
C PHE A 171 -1.28 -1.26 -23.01
N LEU A 172 -0.81 -0.02 -23.16
CA LEU A 172 0.04 0.62 -22.15
C LEU A 172 -0.68 0.82 -20.80
N ARG A 173 -1.99 1.07 -20.81
CA ARG A 173 -2.79 1.18 -19.58
C ARG A 173 -2.98 -0.18 -18.92
N GLU A 174 -3.18 -1.24 -19.70
CA GLU A 174 -3.23 -2.62 -19.18
C GLU A 174 -1.90 -3.00 -18.53
N VAL A 175 -0.76 -2.70 -19.17
CA VAL A 175 0.57 -2.96 -18.61
C VAL A 175 0.81 -2.14 -17.34
N ALA A 176 0.49 -0.83 -17.36
CA ALA A 176 0.64 0.02 -16.18
C ALA A 176 -0.26 -0.44 -15.02
N ALA A 177 -1.50 -0.83 -15.29
CA ALA A 177 -2.42 -1.37 -14.29
C ALA A 177 -1.93 -2.72 -13.73
N ALA A 178 -1.36 -3.59 -14.57
CA ALA A 178 -0.74 -4.84 -14.13
C ALA A 178 0.51 -4.60 -13.25
N ALA A 179 1.29 -3.55 -13.53
CA ALA A 179 2.43 -3.18 -12.69
C ALA A 179 2.00 -2.63 -11.32
N ILE A 180 0.89 -1.88 -11.27
CA ILE A 180 0.33 -1.35 -10.01
C ILE A 180 -0.36 -2.45 -9.21
N SER A 181 -1.19 -3.27 -9.85
CA SER A 181 -1.92 -4.37 -9.24
C SER A 181 -1.75 -5.63 -10.10
N PRO A 182 -0.72 -6.45 -9.82
CA PRO A 182 -0.49 -7.69 -10.54
C PRO A 182 -1.70 -8.63 -10.59
N PRO A 183 -2.48 -8.82 -9.50
CA PRO A 183 -3.69 -9.64 -9.56
C PRO A 183 -4.73 -9.11 -10.55
N THR A 184 -4.93 -7.78 -10.60
CA THR A 184 -5.84 -7.15 -11.55
C THR A 184 -5.40 -7.39 -12.99
N GLY A 185 -4.10 -7.22 -13.27
CA GLY A 185 -3.53 -7.52 -14.58
C GLY A 185 -3.68 -8.99 -14.97
N PHE A 186 -3.38 -9.91 -14.03
CA PHE A 186 -3.51 -11.35 -14.23
C PHE A 186 -4.94 -11.76 -14.57
N ASN A 187 -5.93 -11.34 -13.78
CA ASN A 187 -7.33 -11.75 -14.00
C ASN A 187 -7.87 -11.21 -15.32
N ARG A 188 -7.49 -9.98 -15.69
CA ARG A 188 -7.84 -9.38 -16.99
C ARG A 188 -7.18 -10.11 -18.16
N LEU A 189 -5.93 -10.55 -18.01
CA LEU A 189 -5.20 -11.31 -19.03
C LEU A 189 -5.77 -12.72 -19.22
N VAL A 190 -5.95 -13.46 -18.13
CA VAL A 190 -6.33 -14.89 -18.16
C VAL A 190 -7.82 -15.08 -18.44
N PHE A 191 -8.69 -14.28 -17.82
CA PHE A 191 -10.15 -14.45 -17.95
C PHE A 191 -10.80 -13.46 -18.93
N GLY A 192 -10.04 -12.50 -19.44
CA GLY A 192 -10.45 -11.59 -20.51
C GLY A 192 -11.82 -10.95 -20.23
N ARG A 193 -12.76 -11.12 -21.17
CA ARG A 193 -14.13 -10.58 -21.13
C ARG A 193 -14.90 -10.86 -19.84
N ARG A 194 -14.52 -11.89 -19.08
CA ARG A 194 -15.17 -12.19 -17.79
C ARG A 194 -14.89 -11.11 -16.74
N PHE A 195 -13.64 -10.65 -16.65
CA PHE A 195 -13.15 -9.72 -15.62
C PHE A 195 -12.52 -8.45 -16.21
N ASP A 196 -12.79 -8.13 -17.49
CA ASP A 196 -12.32 -6.90 -18.14
C ASP A 196 -13.11 -5.63 -17.76
N ALA A 197 -14.18 -5.77 -16.97
CA ALA A 197 -14.97 -4.64 -16.48
C ALA A 197 -14.14 -3.77 -15.51
N VAL A 198 -13.99 -2.48 -15.84
CA VAL A 198 -13.27 -1.53 -14.98
C VAL A 198 -14.12 -1.18 -13.77
N PHE A 199 -13.51 -1.16 -12.58
CA PHE A 199 -14.20 -0.79 -11.36
C PHE A 199 -14.68 0.68 -11.44
N PRO A 200 -15.96 0.96 -11.17
CA PRO A 200 -16.48 2.31 -11.29
C PRO A 200 -15.90 3.21 -10.19
N SER A 201 -15.04 4.14 -10.60
CA SER A 201 -14.46 5.12 -9.68
C SER A 201 -15.49 6.12 -9.17
N TYR A 202 -16.56 6.33 -9.97
CA TYR A 202 -17.53 7.42 -9.85
C TYR A 202 -16.88 8.81 -9.87
N LYS A 203 -15.79 8.95 -10.63
CA LYS A 203 -15.07 10.21 -10.84
C LYS A 203 -14.76 10.88 -9.50
N PRO A 204 -13.89 10.32 -8.65
CA PRO A 204 -13.45 11.00 -7.42
C PRO A 204 -12.72 12.32 -7.74
N ALA A 205 -12.57 13.19 -6.73
CA ALA A 205 -11.52 14.22 -6.80
C ALA A 205 -10.19 13.57 -6.37
N THR A 206 -9.14 13.73 -7.17
CA THR A 206 -7.85 13.11 -6.92
C THR A 206 -6.75 14.15 -6.80
N PHE A 207 -5.70 13.85 -6.07
CA PHE A 207 -4.41 14.54 -6.14
C PHE A 207 -3.35 13.52 -6.53
N PHE A 208 -2.47 13.89 -7.44
CA PHE A 208 -1.33 13.07 -7.84
C PHE A 208 -0.10 13.96 -7.92
N ARG A 209 1.00 13.49 -7.33
CA ARG A 209 2.30 14.12 -7.41
C ARG A 209 3.37 13.05 -7.56
N LEU A 210 4.23 13.23 -8.55
CA LEU A 210 5.46 12.46 -8.72
C LEU A 210 6.64 13.41 -8.54
N GLU A 211 7.61 13.02 -7.73
CA GLU A 211 8.82 13.80 -7.46
C GLU A 211 10.06 12.95 -7.73
N ALA A 212 11.08 13.59 -8.28
CA ALA A 212 12.40 12.99 -8.47
C ALA A 212 13.45 14.06 -8.18
N GLY A 213 14.44 13.72 -7.36
CA GLY A 213 15.42 14.70 -6.91
C GLY A 213 16.60 14.06 -6.18
N GLY A 214 17.28 14.85 -5.38
CA GLY A 214 18.39 14.36 -4.57
C GLY A 214 18.51 15.09 -3.24
N THR A 215 19.08 14.38 -2.27
CA THR A 215 19.40 14.95 -0.96
C THR A 215 20.58 15.91 -1.11
N LEU A 216 20.37 17.17 -0.71
CA LEU A 216 21.37 18.23 -0.70
C LEU A 216 22.26 18.14 0.55
N THR A 217 21.65 17.90 1.71
CA THR A 217 22.35 17.75 2.98
C THR A 217 21.59 16.80 3.89
N SER A 218 22.33 16.03 4.66
CA SER A 218 21.82 15.15 5.71
C SER A 218 22.56 15.44 7.02
N SER A 219 21.84 15.35 8.12
CA SER A 219 22.39 15.42 9.46
C SER A 219 21.88 14.25 10.28
N SER A 220 22.78 13.60 11.00
CA SER A 220 22.46 12.47 11.86
C SER A 220 23.09 12.65 13.23
N HIS A 221 22.34 12.36 14.30
CA HIS A 221 22.78 12.46 15.68
C HIS A 221 22.63 11.10 16.38
N ASN A 222 23.65 10.72 17.17
CA ASN A 222 23.68 9.45 17.93
C ASN A 222 23.41 8.20 17.08
N VAL A 223 24.13 8.09 15.96
CA VAL A 223 24.10 6.93 15.07
C VAL A 223 25.51 6.34 14.94
N ALA A 224 25.62 5.02 14.76
CA ALA A 224 26.95 4.36 14.74
C ALA A 224 27.84 4.76 13.56
N SER A 225 27.26 5.29 12.48
CA SER A 225 27.97 5.80 11.33
C SER A 225 27.23 7.01 10.80
N ASN A 226 27.95 8.10 10.49
CA ASN A 226 27.35 9.28 9.86
C ASN A 226 26.58 8.86 8.61
N VAL A 227 25.28 9.19 8.58
CA VAL A 227 24.43 8.98 7.40
C VAL A 227 24.81 10.05 6.38
N THR A 228 25.69 9.71 5.45
CA THR A 228 26.00 10.55 4.29
C THR A 228 24.98 10.23 3.20
N GLU A 229 23.85 10.94 3.23
CA GLU A 229 22.81 10.74 2.24
C GLU A 229 23.10 11.64 1.02
N HIS A 230 24.00 11.18 0.15
CA HIS A 230 24.09 11.65 -1.22
C HIS A 230 23.38 10.63 -2.10
N GLY A 231 22.07 10.80 -2.28
CA GLY A 231 21.24 9.81 -2.98
C GLY A 231 20.15 10.45 -3.81
N ALA A 232 19.74 9.75 -4.87
CA ALA A 232 18.55 10.13 -5.60
C ALA A 232 17.32 9.72 -4.79
N VAL A 233 16.32 10.60 -4.76
CA VAL A 233 15.05 10.42 -4.06
C VAL A 233 13.94 10.41 -5.10
N GLY A 234 13.09 9.40 -5.06
CA GLY A 234 11.84 9.33 -5.81
C GLY A 234 10.67 9.27 -4.84
N ASP A 235 9.64 10.07 -5.09
CA ASP A 235 8.44 10.12 -4.26
C ASP A 235 7.19 10.11 -5.13
N LEU A 236 6.18 9.33 -4.75
CA LEU A 236 4.87 9.33 -5.39
C LEU A 236 3.81 9.45 -4.32
N THR A 237 2.93 10.44 -4.50
CA THR A 237 1.72 10.66 -3.70
C THR A 237 0.49 10.55 -4.58
N LEU A 238 -0.50 9.77 -4.15
CA LEU A 238 -1.85 9.75 -4.71
C LEU A 238 -2.86 9.87 -3.58
N THR A 239 -3.73 10.87 -3.66
CA THR A 239 -4.91 10.99 -2.81
C THR A 239 -6.14 10.78 -3.67
N TYR A 240 -7.05 9.91 -3.22
CA TYR A 240 -8.29 9.55 -3.89
C TYR A 240 -9.48 10.01 -3.05
N GLY A 241 -10.48 10.60 -3.69
CA GLY A 241 -11.74 10.99 -3.03
C GLY A 241 -11.61 12.22 -2.14
N LEU A 242 -10.94 13.27 -2.58
CA LEU A 242 -10.83 14.51 -1.79
C LEU A 242 -12.23 15.11 -1.50
N PRO A 243 -12.46 15.60 -0.27
CA PRO A 243 -13.77 16.10 0.16
C PRO A 243 -14.25 17.31 -0.63
N GLY A 244 -15.56 17.43 -0.78
CA GLY A 244 -16.23 18.58 -1.39
C GLY A 244 -16.65 18.42 -2.84
N LYS A 245 -16.28 17.32 -3.51
CA LYS A 245 -16.75 17.04 -4.88
C LYS A 245 -18.26 16.76 -4.91
N GLN A 246 -19.01 17.59 -5.63
CA GLN A 246 -20.46 17.41 -5.78
C GLN A 246 -20.79 16.09 -6.48
N GLY A 247 -21.82 15.40 -5.99
CA GLY A 247 -22.29 14.12 -6.55
C GLY A 247 -21.42 12.90 -6.23
N TYR A 248 -20.30 13.08 -5.52
CA TYR A 248 -19.45 11.97 -5.07
C TYR A 248 -19.83 11.52 -3.66
N HIS A 249 -20.00 10.22 -3.47
CA HIS A 249 -20.43 9.62 -2.21
C HIS A 249 -19.34 8.72 -1.62
N TYR A 250 -19.22 8.73 -0.30
CA TYR A 250 -18.22 7.98 0.47
C TYR A 250 -18.84 6.73 1.09
N ALA A 251 -19.44 5.88 0.24
CA ALA A 251 -20.27 4.76 0.69
C ALA A 251 -19.50 3.44 0.82
N ARG A 252 -18.40 3.28 0.08
CA ARG A 252 -17.59 2.06 0.01
C ARG A 252 -16.27 2.27 0.77
N PRO A 253 -15.72 1.23 1.42
CA PRO A 253 -14.35 1.29 1.93
C PRO A 253 -13.39 1.78 0.84
N PHE A 254 -12.48 2.68 1.21
CA PHE A 254 -11.51 3.34 0.35
C PHE A 254 -12.15 4.24 -0.73
N ASP A 255 -13.39 4.72 -0.56
CA ASP A 255 -13.89 5.88 -1.34
C ASP A 255 -13.15 7.18 -0.97
N TYR A 256 -12.38 7.18 0.12
CA TYR A 256 -11.22 8.05 0.31
C TYR A 256 -10.01 7.20 0.67
N PHE A 257 -8.86 7.48 0.07
CA PHE A 257 -7.57 6.97 0.55
C PHE A 257 -6.41 7.86 0.14
N ASP A 258 -5.30 7.73 0.88
CA ASP A 258 -4.02 8.36 0.59
C ASP A 258 -2.97 7.25 0.48
N PHE A 259 -2.18 7.29 -0.60
CA PHE A 259 -1.11 6.35 -0.90
C PHE A 259 0.16 7.13 -1.16
N HIS A 260 1.23 6.76 -0.47
CA HIS A 260 2.52 7.43 -0.57
C HIS A 260 3.65 6.41 -0.56
N VAL A 261 4.57 6.54 -1.50
CA VAL A 261 5.76 5.70 -1.61
C VAL A 261 6.99 6.56 -1.85
N THR A 262 8.04 6.31 -1.09
CA THR A 262 9.36 6.95 -1.24
C THR A 262 10.41 5.88 -1.46
N ALA A 263 11.25 6.08 -2.47
CA ALA A 263 12.40 5.25 -2.77
C ALA A 263 13.67 6.12 -2.78
N VAL A 264 14.76 5.59 -2.23
CA VAL A 264 16.06 6.28 -2.22
C VAL A 264 17.15 5.34 -2.71
N THR A 265 18.21 5.85 -3.31
CA THR A 265 19.28 4.97 -3.86
C THR A 265 19.93 4.07 -2.81
N ALA A 266 19.98 4.51 -1.55
CA ALA A 266 20.53 3.71 -0.46
C ALA A 266 19.60 2.61 0.03
N ASN A 267 18.28 2.71 -0.25
CA ASN A 267 17.30 1.69 0.08
C ASN A 267 16.19 1.68 -0.97
N THR A 268 16.12 0.58 -1.74
CA THR A 268 15.17 0.40 -2.87
C THR A 268 13.71 0.73 -2.54
N LEU A 269 13.31 0.65 -1.27
CA LEU A 269 12.04 1.15 -0.76
C LEU A 269 12.27 1.76 0.64
N GLU A 270 12.19 3.08 0.77
CA GLU A 270 12.36 3.75 2.07
C GLU A 270 11.05 3.76 2.85
N SER A 271 9.94 4.11 2.20
CA SER A 271 8.64 4.11 2.84
C SER A 271 7.52 3.75 1.87
N LEU A 272 6.50 3.09 2.40
CA LEU A 272 5.24 2.79 1.76
C LEU A 272 4.14 3.00 2.81
N THR A 273 3.25 3.95 2.59
CA THR A 273 2.15 4.24 3.51
C THR A 273 0.84 4.30 2.75
N THR A 274 -0.19 3.68 3.31
CA THR A 274 -1.56 3.71 2.81
C THR A 274 -2.50 3.95 3.97
N ARG A 275 -3.48 4.84 3.78
CA ARG A 275 -4.58 5.05 4.73
C ARG A 275 -5.88 5.24 3.97
N GLY A 276 -6.92 4.51 4.33
CA GLY A 276 -8.20 4.55 3.64
C GLY A 276 -9.37 4.63 4.60
N LEU A 277 -10.41 5.36 4.21
CA LEU A 277 -11.68 5.43 4.93
C LEU A 277 -12.36 4.06 4.86
N LEU A 278 -12.62 3.42 6.00
CA LEU A 278 -13.36 2.16 6.06
C LEU A 278 -14.87 2.40 6.19
N ALA A 279 -15.23 3.36 7.04
CA ALA A 279 -16.60 3.80 7.26
C ALA A 279 -16.58 5.25 7.76
N GLY A 280 -17.51 6.07 7.29
CA GLY A 280 -17.58 7.46 7.73
C GLY A 280 -18.76 8.22 7.19
N THR A 281 -18.78 9.51 7.50
CA THR A 281 -19.81 10.44 7.06
C THR A 281 -19.20 11.77 6.64
N THR A 282 -19.84 12.44 5.69
CA THR A 282 -19.45 13.77 5.25
C THR A 282 -19.95 14.83 6.23
N TYR A 283 -19.23 15.93 6.37
CA TYR A 283 -19.70 17.12 7.06
C TYR A 283 -19.39 18.39 6.27
N ALA A 284 -20.12 19.46 6.60
CA ALA A 284 -19.90 20.79 6.10
C ALA A 284 -19.88 21.78 7.27
N SER A 285 -19.01 22.79 7.19
CA SER A 285 -19.05 23.94 8.10
C SER A 285 -19.10 25.21 7.28
N GLY A 286 -20.27 25.85 7.30
CA GLY A 286 -20.60 26.98 6.41
C GLY A 286 -20.42 26.64 4.93
N ASN A 287 -20.08 27.67 4.14
CA ASN A 287 -19.84 27.53 2.71
C ASN A 287 -18.37 27.21 2.38
N HIS A 288 -17.48 27.32 3.36
CA HIS A 288 -16.03 27.27 3.14
C HIS A 288 -15.40 25.90 3.42
N THR A 289 -16.04 25.03 4.21
CA THR A 289 -15.43 23.76 4.64
C THR A 289 -16.27 22.56 4.24
N ARG A 290 -15.61 21.54 3.68
CA ARG A 290 -16.15 20.21 3.41
C ARG A 290 -15.19 19.18 3.96
N GLY A 291 -15.70 18.13 4.59
CA GLY A 291 -14.85 17.10 5.18
C GLY A 291 -15.56 15.78 5.42
N LEU A 292 -14.80 14.86 6.00
CA LEU A 292 -15.14 13.46 6.27
C LEU A 292 -14.74 13.18 7.71
N TRP A 293 -15.65 12.65 8.53
CA TRP A 293 -15.29 11.97 9.78
C TRP A 293 -15.42 10.47 9.57
N GLY A 294 -14.50 9.69 10.13
CA GLY A 294 -14.63 8.24 10.00
C GLY A 294 -13.60 7.41 10.73
N LEU A 295 -13.77 6.11 10.54
CA LEU A 295 -12.83 5.05 10.85
C LEU A 295 -11.94 4.85 9.62
N PHE A 296 -10.64 4.89 9.84
CA PHE A 296 -9.60 4.71 8.82
C PHE A 296 -8.79 3.46 9.13
N GLY A 297 -8.49 2.68 8.10
CA GLY A 297 -7.50 1.61 8.13
C GLY A 297 -6.19 2.11 7.55
N GLY A 298 -5.07 1.82 8.20
CA GLY A 298 -3.75 2.25 7.78
C GLY A 298 -2.74 1.12 7.80
N TYR A 299 -1.84 1.12 6.82
CA TYR A 299 -0.62 0.31 6.78
C TYR A 299 0.54 1.22 6.43
N ASP A 300 1.52 1.28 7.33
CA ASP A 300 2.74 2.06 7.18
C ASP A 300 3.93 1.09 7.26
N TYR A 301 4.80 1.09 6.24
CA TYR A 301 6.12 0.47 6.25
C TYR A 301 7.15 1.57 6.04
N ILE A 302 8.05 1.76 7.00
CA ILE A 302 9.03 2.84 6.98
C ILE A 302 10.38 2.26 7.45
N SER A 303 11.37 2.30 6.57
CA SER A 303 12.70 1.73 6.83
C SER A 303 13.82 2.65 6.32
N PRO A 304 13.99 3.87 6.87
CA PRO A 304 15.17 4.70 6.62
C PRO A 304 16.44 4.00 7.14
N GLN A 305 17.61 4.48 6.73
CA GLN A 305 18.90 3.78 6.93
C GLN A 305 19.31 3.49 8.40
N VAL A 306 18.64 4.11 9.38
CA VAL A 306 19.04 4.05 10.80
C VAL A 306 18.09 3.19 11.64
N PHE A 307 16.78 3.34 11.42
CA PHE A 307 15.76 2.64 12.17
C PHE A 307 14.55 2.39 11.29
N ARG A 308 13.68 1.50 11.72
CA ARG A 308 12.50 1.09 10.95
C ARG A 308 11.29 0.99 11.86
N VAL A 309 10.14 1.32 11.31
CA VAL A 309 8.83 1.19 11.95
C VAL A 309 7.82 0.71 10.92
N SER A 310 6.98 -0.21 11.35
CA SER A 310 5.81 -0.62 10.59
C SER A 310 4.61 -0.69 11.51
N SER A 311 3.45 -0.34 11.00
CA SER A 311 2.22 -0.35 11.77
C SER A 311 1.04 -0.70 10.87
N THR A 312 0.23 -1.65 11.32
CA THR A 312 -1.11 -1.87 10.78
C THR A 312 -2.12 -1.46 11.83
N ALA A 313 -2.94 -0.45 11.52
CA ALA A 313 -3.71 0.26 12.53
C ALA A 313 -5.11 0.65 12.07
N LEU A 314 -5.97 0.85 13.08
CA LEU A 314 -7.24 1.54 12.93
C LEU A 314 -7.13 2.91 13.59
N SER A 315 -7.68 3.94 12.95
CA SER A 315 -7.66 5.31 13.46
C SER A 315 -9.00 5.99 13.28
N LEU A 316 -9.38 6.81 14.26
CA LEU A 316 -10.49 7.74 14.13
C LEU A 316 -9.95 9.11 13.78
N GLY A 317 -10.66 9.84 12.94
CA GLY A 317 -10.24 11.18 12.60
C GLY A 317 -11.02 11.81 11.47
N THR A 318 -10.44 12.88 10.94
CA THR A 318 -11.05 13.70 9.91
C THR A 318 -10.10 14.00 8.77
N VAL A 319 -10.70 14.16 7.59
CA VAL A 319 -10.08 14.73 6.40
C VAL A 319 -10.95 15.87 5.93
N TRP A 320 -10.37 17.02 5.61
CA TRP A 320 -11.14 18.19 5.19
C TRP A 320 -10.41 19.05 4.19
N GLN A 321 -11.18 19.92 3.54
CA GLN A 321 -10.68 21.10 2.86
C GLN A 321 -11.48 22.32 3.32
N THR A 322 -10.78 23.42 3.57
CA THR A 322 -11.33 24.74 3.87
C THR A 322 -10.79 25.77 2.89
N TRP A 323 -11.66 26.54 2.24
CA TRP A 323 -11.29 27.75 1.52
C TRP A 323 -11.06 28.89 2.51
N LEU A 324 -9.85 29.41 2.58
CA LEU A 324 -9.46 30.54 3.44
C LEU A 324 -9.68 31.89 2.72
N SER A 325 -9.59 31.90 1.39
CA SER A 325 -9.92 33.00 0.50
C SER A 325 -10.18 32.47 -0.92
N ASP A 326 -10.41 33.34 -1.89
CA ASP A 326 -10.72 32.91 -3.26
C ASP A 326 -9.62 32.09 -3.95
N GLY A 327 -8.37 32.33 -3.56
CA GLY A 327 -7.20 31.66 -4.10
C GLY A 327 -6.41 30.86 -3.08
N VAL A 328 -6.93 30.66 -1.86
CA VAL A 328 -6.20 29.93 -0.81
C VAL A 328 -7.07 28.84 -0.20
N ALA A 329 -6.63 27.60 -0.29
CA ALA A 329 -7.28 26.45 0.32
C ALA A 329 -6.33 25.75 1.31
N LEU A 330 -6.86 25.29 2.44
CA LEU A 330 -6.18 24.43 3.39
C LEU A 330 -6.84 23.06 3.37
N GLN A 331 -6.11 22.03 2.94
CA GLN A 331 -6.47 20.64 3.13
C GLN A 331 -5.82 20.11 4.40
N GLY A 332 -6.52 19.20 5.10
CA GLY A 332 -6.02 18.62 6.33
C GLY A 332 -6.46 17.17 6.51
N THR A 333 -5.64 16.41 7.23
CA THR A 333 -5.94 15.09 7.76
C THR A 333 -5.44 15.04 9.20
N ALA A 334 -6.31 14.67 10.14
CA ALA A 334 -5.96 14.50 11.54
C ALA A 334 -6.52 13.16 12.01
N LEU A 335 -5.64 12.20 12.29
CA LEU A 335 -5.99 10.84 12.71
C LEU A 335 -5.30 10.51 14.04
N GLY A 336 -6.02 9.82 14.92
CA GLY A 336 -5.48 9.20 16.11
C GLY A 336 -6.01 7.77 16.25
N GLY A 337 -5.16 6.83 16.64
CA GLY A 337 -5.54 5.43 16.67
C GLY A 337 -4.53 4.54 17.34
N ALA A 338 -4.72 3.24 17.17
CA ALA A 338 -3.78 2.23 17.61
C ALA A 338 -3.78 1.05 16.64
N GLY A 339 -2.62 0.43 16.53
CA GLY A 339 -2.42 -0.76 15.70
C GLY A 339 -1.58 -1.80 16.40
N TYR A 340 -1.19 -2.80 15.62
CA TYR A 340 -0.09 -3.69 15.94
C TYR A 340 1.08 -3.29 15.07
N GLY A 341 2.21 -2.95 15.70
CA GLY A 341 3.36 -2.40 15.01
C GLY A 341 4.64 -3.04 15.49
N ALA A 342 5.68 -2.85 14.69
CA ALA A 342 7.00 -3.35 14.94
C ALA A 342 8.02 -2.23 14.70
N ALA A 343 9.00 -2.07 15.59
CA ALA A 343 10.05 -1.08 15.44
C ALA A 343 11.42 -1.63 15.87
N GLY A 344 12.48 -1.14 15.25
CA GLY A 344 13.83 -1.56 15.59
C GLY A 344 14.93 -0.77 14.89
N SER A 345 16.17 -1.07 15.24
CA SER A 345 17.36 -0.49 14.61
C SER A 345 17.92 -1.45 13.57
N ILE A 346 18.39 -0.93 12.42
CA ILE A 346 18.93 -1.75 11.31
C ILE A 346 20.27 -2.42 11.67
N GLN A 347 20.88 -2.05 12.80
CA GLN A 347 22.23 -2.47 13.17
C GLN A 347 22.31 -3.71 14.08
N ARG A 348 21.18 -4.22 14.59
CA ARG A 348 21.23 -5.38 15.49
C ARG A 348 21.35 -6.66 14.63
N ARG A 349 22.42 -7.43 14.86
CA ARG A 349 22.68 -8.75 14.23
C ARG A 349 22.28 -9.88 15.19
N GLU A 350 21.06 -9.82 15.70
CA GLU A 350 20.48 -10.90 16.51
C GLU A 350 19.39 -11.63 15.71
N GLU A 351 18.92 -12.78 16.18
CA GLU A 351 17.84 -13.56 15.55
C GLU A 351 16.55 -12.73 15.35
N ARG A 352 16.29 -11.70 16.18
CA ARG A 352 15.30 -10.65 15.92
C ARG A 352 15.82 -9.27 16.35
N ASP A 353 15.94 -8.35 15.39
CA ASP A 353 16.49 -7.00 15.56
C ASP A 353 15.44 -5.90 15.82
N TYR A 354 14.20 -6.29 16.10
CA TYR A 354 13.05 -5.39 16.26
C TYR A 354 12.00 -5.95 17.22
N HIS A 355 11.21 -5.05 17.81
CA HIS A 355 10.23 -5.31 18.85
C HIS A 355 8.82 -5.06 18.34
N TYR A 356 7.90 -5.97 18.67
CA TYR A 356 6.47 -5.84 18.39
C TYR A 356 5.70 -5.25 19.57
N GLY A 357 4.58 -4.60 19.28
CA GLY A 357 3.60 -4.27 20.31
C GLY A 357 2.39 -3.51 19.81
N MET A 358 1.42 -3.36 20.71
CA MET A 358 0.34 -2.40 20.52
C MET A 358 0.96 -1.02 20.33
N THR A 359 0.57 -0.36 19.24
CA THR A 359 1.19 0.86 18.78
C THR A 359 0.14 1.97 18.66
N PRO A 360 -0.12 2.73 19.75
CA PRO A 360 -0.79 4.02 19.63
C PRO A 360 -0.06 4.93 18.66
N GLN A 361 -0.81 5.62 17.81
CA GLN A 361 -0.25 6.48 16.79
C GLN A 361 -1.12 7.70 16.50
N ALA A 362 -0.47 8.76 16.05
CA ALA A 362 -1.12 10.00 15.64
C ALA A 362 -0.53 10.50 14.32
N LEU A 363 -1.36 11.16 13.54
CA LEU A 363 -1.01 11.77 12.26
C LEU A 363 -1.69 13.13 12.13
N LEU A 364 -0.91 14.12 11.73
CA LEU A 364 -1.39 15.41 11.24
C LEU A 364 -0.75 15.70 9.89
N ALA A 365 -1.54 15.78 8.82
CA ALA A 365 -1.09 16.24 7.51
C ALA A 365 -1.86 17.50 7.11
N LEU A 366 -1.17 18.53 6.65
CA LEU A 366 -1.71 19.81 6.23
C LEU A 366 -1.13 20.17 4.87
N ARG A 367 -1.97 20.68 3.98
CA ARG A 367 -1.57 21.20 2.67
C ARG A 367 -2.21 22.55 2.43
N LEU A 368 -1.41 23.60 2.41
CA LEU A 368 -1.82 24.95 2.09
C LEU A 368 -1.56 25.23 0.61
N ILE A 369 -2.62 25.54 -0.14
CA ILE A 369 -2.61 25.69 -1.59
C ILE A 369 -2.84 27.15 -1.94
N PHE A 370 -1.94 27.74 -2.73
CA PHE A 370 -2.02 29.11 -3.23
C PHE A 370 -2.39 29.11 -4.71
N GLY A 371 -3.69 28.90 -4.96
CA GLY A 371 -4.28 28.75 -6.28
C GLY A 371 -3.55 27.68 -7.09
N ASN A 372 -3.09 28.07 -8.27
CA ASN A 372 -2.32 27.19 -9.16
C ASN A 372 -0.82 27.47 -9.13
N ARG A 373 -0.29 28.26 -8.18
CA ARG A 373 1.12 28.71 -8.20
C ARG A 373 2.02 27.95 -7.24
N ALA A 374 1.60 27.78 -5.99
CA ALA A 374 2.44 27.19 -4.97
C ALA A 374 1.63 26.37 -3.96
N MET A 375 2.32 25.50 -3.24
CA MET A 375 1.78 24.64 -2.20
C MET A 375 2.80 24.44 -1.09
N ILE A 376 2.34 24.43 0.16
CA ILE A 376 3.12 24.03 1.33
C ILE A 376 2.48 22.78 1.92
N ASP A 377 3.23 21.69 2.03
CA ASP A 377 2.82 20.49 2.74
C ASP A 377 3.57 20.39 4.07
N PHE A 378 2.87 19.88 5.08
CA PHE A 378 3.42 19.45 6.36
C PHE A 378 2.78 18.11 6.74
N THR A 379 3.56 17.12 7.14
CA THR A 379 3.09 15.86 7.69
C THR A 379 3.88 15.51 8.95
N GLY A 380 3.20 15.35 10.07
CA GLY A 380 3.76 14.84 11.32
C GLY A 380 3.12 13.50 11.68
N ARG A 381 3.94 12.53 12.08
CA ARG A 381 3.52 11.19 12.53
C ARG A 381 4.26 10.81 13.80
N GLU A 382 3.58 10.12 14.69
CA GLU A 382 4.17 9.56 15.90
C GLU A 382 3.67 8.12 16.09
N TYR A 383 4.58 7.22 16.45
CA TYR A 383 4.33 5.82 16.74
C TYR A 383 4.94 5.47 18.08
N TYR A 384 4.11 5.01 19.01
CA TYR A 384 4.57 4.50 20.30
C TYR A 384 4.46 2.98 20.32
N VAL A 385 5.52 2.25 19.96
CA VAL A 385 5.53 0.78 20.01
C VAL A 385 5.73 0.35 21.46
N SER A 386 4.64 -0.07 22.08
CA SER A 386 4.61 -0.39 23.52
C SER A 386 5.06 -1.82 23.82
N ARG A 387 5.23 -2.13 25.10
CA ARG A 387 5.41 -3.51 25.61
C ARG A 387 4.12 -4.33 25.65
N VAL A 388 2.96 -3.70 25.42
CA VAL A 388 1.66 -4.37 25.52
C VAL A 388 1.46 -5.23 24.29
N LEU A 389 1.07 -6.49 24.47
CA LEU A 389 1.01 -7.50 23.40
C LEU A 389 2.37 -7.71 22.69
N SER A 390 3.47 -7.41 23.39
CA SER A 390 4.81 -7.77 22.92
C SER A 390 5.19 -9.18 23.40
N PRO A 391 5.84 -9.99 22.55
CA PRO A 391 6.54 -11.20 22.99
C PRO A 391 7.76 -10.90 23.88
N GLU A 392 8.33 -9.70 23.79
CA GLU A 392 9.47 -9.25 24.59
C GLU A 392 8.99 -8.50 25.83
N GLY A 393 9.33 -9.01 27.02
CA GLY A 393 8.85 -8.44 28.29
C GLY A 393 9.40 -7.05 28.65
N ASN A 394 10.44 -6.57 27.94
CA ASN A 394 11.16 -5.33 28.25
C ASN A 394 11.47 -4.53 26.98
N GLY A 395 10.88 -3.35 26.82
CA GLY A 395 11.16 -2.48 25.67
C GLY A 395 10.02 -1.56 25.29
N GLN A 396 10.34 -0.33 24.90
CA GLN A 396 9.39 0.57 24.22
C GLN A 396 10.16 1.49 23.26
N GLU A 397 9.51 1.84 22.16
CA GLU A 397 10.04 2.80 21.18
C GLU A 397 9.01 3.89 20.91
N ASN A 398 9.47 5.14 20.92
CA ASN A 398 8.74 6.25 20.34
C ASN A 398 9.44 6.70 19.06
N ILE A 399 8.72 6.75 17.96
CA ILE A 399 9.24 7.17 16.66
C ILE A 399 8.39 8.32 16.16
N MET A 400 9.03 9.48 16.00
CA MET A 400 8.44 10.66 15.36
C MET A 400 8.99 10.80 13.96
N ARG A 401 8.12 11.11 13.00
CA ARG A 401 8.49 11.59 11.66
C ARG A 401 7.82 12.91 11.34
N GLY A 402 8.57 13.80 10.71
CA GLY A 402 8.10 15.07 10.21
C GLY A 402 8.59 15.30 8.79
N ASP A 403 7.70 15.72 7.91
CA ASP A 403 8.00 16.09 6.53
C ASP A 403 7.37 17.45 6.24
N ALA A 404 8.15 18.38 5.69
CA ALA A 404 7.68 19.66 5.21
C ALA A 404 8.19 19.90 3.79
N ALA A 405 7.34 20.40 2.89
CA ALA A 405 7.73 20.70 1.52
C ALA A 405 7.11 22.02 1.05
N PHE A 406 7.91 22.83 0.37
CA PHE A 406 7.42 23.97 -0.42
C PHE A 406 7.56 23.64 -1.89
N THR A 407 6.45 23.62 -2.62
CA THR A 407 6.38 23.35 -4.06
C THR A 407 5.99 24.61 -4.81
N LEU A 408 6.76 24.98 -5.83
CA LEU A 408 6.45 26.03 -6.79
C LEU A 408 6.18 25.42 -8.17
N ARG A 409 5.01 25.70 -8.74
CA ARG A 409 4.69 25.35 -10.14
C ARG A 409 5.43 26.32 -11.06
N ILE A 410 6.23 25.79 -11.98
CA ILE A 410 7.03 26.57 -12.92
C ILE A 410 6.29 26.74 -14.25
N PHE A 411 5.87 25.63 -14.85
CA PHE A 411 5.16 25.63 -16.13
C PHE A 411 4.29 24.39 -16.27
N ASP A 412 3.04 24.58 -16.72
CA ASP A 412 2.05 23.51 -16.82
C ASP A 412 2.11 22.54 -15.62
N ARG A 413 2.30 21.23 -15.77
CA ARG A 413 2.31 20.31 -14.63
C ARG A 413 3.65 20.22 -13.91
N HIS A 414 4.63 21.00 -14.33
CA HIS A 414 6.01 20.91 -13.86
C HIS A 414 6.30 21.94 -12.77
N GLY A 415 6.98 21.50 -11.72
CA GLY A 415 7.35 22.32 -10.58
C GLY A 415 8.71 21.94 -10.00
N ILE A 416 9.12 22.70 -9.00
CA ILE A 416 10.29 22.44 -8.17
C ILE A 416 9.84 22.47 -6.71
N ALA A 417 10.37 21.57 -5.88
CA ALA A 417 10.13 21.58 -4.45
C ALA A 417 11.42 21.51 -3.64
N ILE A 418 11.40 22.16 -2.48
CA ILE A 418 12.38 21.96 -1.41
C ILE A 418 11.68 21.20 -0.30
N ARG A 419 12.21 20.03 0.07
CA ARG A 419 11.68 19.16 1.13
C ARG A 419 12.65 19.12 2.31
N TYR A 420 12.10 19.17 3.52
CA TYR A 420 12.79 18.88 4.76
C TYR A 420 12.11 17.68 5.42
N ALA A 421 12.86 16.62 5.67
CA ALA A 421 12.38 15.46 6.41
C ALA A 421 13.19 15.30 7.70
N VAL A 422 12.53 14.90 8.78
CA VAL A 422 13.13 14.58 10.07
C VAL A 422 12.51 13.32 10.62
N ALA A 423 13.34 12.44 11.16
CA ALA A 423 12.93 11.21 11.80
C ALA A 423 13.69 11.07 13.11
N GLN A 424 12.97 10.94 14.21
CA GLN A 424 13.52 10.75 15.55
C GLN A 424 13.04 9.42 16.13
N ARG A 425 13.93 8.71 16.79
CA ARG A 425 13.65 7.47 17.53
C ARG A 425 14.16 7.61 18.95
N ASN A 426 13.29 7.40 19.92
CA ASN A 426 13.62 7.28 21.33
C ASN A 426 13.26 5.88 21.82
N ALA A 427 14.27 5.10 22.19
CA ALA A 427 14.17 3.69 22.53
C ALA A 427 14.62 3.45 23.98
N SER A 428 13.78 2.77 24.74
CA SER A 428 14.08 2.40 26.13
C SER A 428 14.24 0.88 26.23
N TYR A 429 15.50 0.43 26.13
CA TYR A 429 15.91 -0.96 26.30
C TYR A 429 17.08 -1.07 27.28
N PRO A 430 17.16 -2.15 28.08
CA PRO A 430 18.27 -2.36 29.02
C PRO A 430 19.67 -2.32 28.37
N ASN A 431 19.80 -2.71 27.09
CA ASN A 431 21.09 -2.97 26.44
C ASN A 431 21.29 -2.30 25.06
N VAL A 432 20.64 -1.17 24.78
CA VAL A 432 20.84 -0.43 23.51
C VAL A 432 21.70 0.81 23.73
N GLU A 433 22.76 0.95 22.94
CA GLU A 433 23.74 2.06 22.98
C GLU A 433 23.15 3.36 22.40
N TYR A 434 22.48 3.27 21.24
CA TYR A 434 21.85 4.41 20.57
C TYR A 434 20.35 4.51 20.91
N ARG A 435 20.05 5.07 22.09
CA ARG A 435 18.69 5.22 22.59
C ARG A 435 17.92 6.39 22.00
N ASP A 436 18.60 7.48 21.66
CA ASP A 436 17.99 8.64 21.01
C ASP A 436 18.71 8.88 19.70
N GLN A 437 18.02 8.72 18.58
CA GLN A 437 18.58 8.83 17.24
C GLN A 437 17.77 9.85 16.46
N THR A 438 18.43 10.77 15.76
CA THR A 438 17.75 11.72 14.88
C THR A 438 18.43 11.74 13.53
N VAL A 439 17.64 11.72 12.46
CA VAL A 439 18.08 11.89 11.08
C VAL A 439 17.25 13.00 10.46
N SER A 440 17.89 13.91 9.76
CA SER A 440 17.20 14.95 9.00
C SER A 440 17.86 15.15 7.64
N THR A 441 17.04 15.50 6.65
CA THR A 441 17.47 15.60 5.26
C THR A 441 16.80 16.80 4.61
N VAL A 442 17.54 17.50 3.75
CA VAL A 442 17.02 18.55 2.87
C VAL A 442 17.20 18.09 1.44
N SER A 443 16.13 18.08 0.66
CA SER A 443 16.14 17.60 -0.73
C SER A 443 15.63 18.66 -1.69
N LEU A 444 16.19 18.68 -2.88
CA LEU A 444 15.68 19.45 -4.02
C LEU A 444 15.03 18.48 -5.00
N MET A 445 13.77 18.74 -5.33
CA MET A 445 12.94 17.83 -6.11
C MET A 445 12.42 18.53 -7.36
N TYR A 446 12.49 17.85 -8.50
CA TYR A 446 11.60 18.12 -9.62
C TYR A 446 10.23 17.51 -9.32
N VAL A 447 9.17 18.24 -9.66
CA VAL A 447 7.78 17.85 -9.37
C VAL A 447 6.98 17.76 -10.67
N LEU A 448 6.25 16.66 -10.84
CA LEU A 448 5.23 16.48 -11.86
C LEU A 448 3.86 16.29 -11.19
N LEU A 449 2.96 17.24 -11.41
CA LEU A 449 1.60 17.25 -10.89
C LEU A 449 0.62 16.49 -11.79
N GLY A 450 -0.43 15.93 -11.19
CA GLY A 450 -1.56 15.37 -11.90
C GLY A 450 -2.43 16.43 -12.61
N ALA A 451 -3.46 15.97 -13.29
CA ALA A 451 -4.40 16.85 -14.01
C ALA A 451 -5.14 17.83 -13.09
N SER A 452 -5.30 17.50 -11.80
CA SER A 452 -5.91 18.35 -10.77
C SER A 452 -4.95 19.38 -10.16
N GLY A 453 -3.71 19.49 -10.67
CA GLY A 453 -2.70 20.41 -10.14
C GLY A 453 -2.40 20.12 -8.67
N PHE A 454 -2.57 21.12 -7.80
CA PHE A 454 -2.36 20.98 -6.35
C PHE A 454 -3.52 20.29 -5.60
N GLY A 455 -4.57 19.88 -6.32
CA GLY A 455 -5.63 19.04 -5.74
C GLY A 455 -6.71 19.80 -4.98
N ALA A 456 -6.79 21.13 -5.06
CA ALA A 456 -7.90 21.88 -4.48
C ALA A 456 -9.21 21.48 -5.17
N VAL A 457 -10.21 21.05 -4.38
CA VAL A 457 -11.54 20.72 -4.89
C VAL A 457 -12.38 21.98 -4.95
N GLU A 458 -12.90 22.31 -6.13
CA GLU A 458 -13.76 23.48 -6.30
C GLU A 458 -15.23 23.09 -6.18
N TRP A 459 -15.96 23.80 -5.31
CA TRP A 459 -17.39 23.60 -5.05
C TRP A 459 -18.15 24.92 -4.83
N ARG A 460 -17.44 26.05 -4.88
CA ARG A 460 -18.00 27.38 -4.68
C ARG A 460 -18.63 27.91 -5.97
#